data_AF-D9VWU5-F1
#
_entry.id   AF-D9VWU5-F1
#
_cell.length_a   1.000
_cell.length_b   1.000
_cell.length_c   1.000
_cell.angle_alpha   90.00
_cell.angle_beta   90.00
_cell.angle_gamma   90.00
#
_symmetry.space_group_name_H-M   'P 1'
#
loop_
_entity.id
_entity.type
_entity.pdbx_description
1 polymer ?
#
loop_
_entity_poly.entity_id
_entity_poly.type
_entity_poly.pdbx_seq_one_letter_code
_entity_poly.pdbx_strand_id
1 'polypeptide(L)'
;MAGYQNIRTDRRCTFFRHAHLVFLTKYWHNVFGDRHLKRMEEIMRDVCADFETELVEFNGEANHVHLSVNFPPKVAVPRLVNSLKGVSSRRLRQEFPDRGRHYWRGNKLWSGSHFPGSVGGAPPSIIRQYIEQQNRP
;
A
#
# COMPACT_ATOMS: atom_id res chain seq x y z
N MET A 1 -2.13 25.21 -11.05
CA MET A 1 -1.70 24.13 -11.96
C MET A 1 -1.40 22.84 -11.17
N ALA A 2 -2.41 22.22 -10.55
CA ALA A 2 -2.23 21.16 -9.55
C ALA A 2 -2.59 19.73 -10.05
N GLY A 3 -2.82 19.54 -11.35
CA GLY A 3 -3.30 18.24 -11.88
C GLY A 3 -2.19 17.20 -12.14
N TYR A 4 -1.01 17.62 -12.60
CA TYR A 4 -0.02 16.70 -13.18
C TYR A 4 0.87 15.98 -12.18
N GLN A 5 0.87 16.35 -10.90
CA GLN A 5 1.83 15.80 -9.93
C GLN A 5 1.57 14.34 -9.53
N ASN A 6 0.41 13.76 -9.86
CA ASN A 6 0.04 12.40 -9.47
C ASN A 6 -0.01 11.40 -10.64
N ILE A 7 0.30 11.83 -11.87
CA ILE A 7 0.32 10.95 -13.03
C ILE A 7 1.70 10.32 -13.14
N ARG A 8 1.77 8.99 -13.12
CA ARG A 8 3.03 8.26 -13.28
C ARG A 8 3.16 7.73 -14.69
N THR A 9 4.40 7.72 -15.17
CA THR A 9 4.73 7.26 -16.52
C THR A 9 5.80 6.18 -16.42
N ASP A 10 5.52 5.04 -17.04
CA ASP A 10 6.50 4.01 -17.43
C ASP A 10 6.80 4.18 -18.93
N ARG A 11 7.85 3.55 -19.46
CA ARG A 11 8.36 3.70 -20.85
C ARG A 11 7.29 3.63 -21.95
N ARG A 12 6.16 2.96 -21.69
CA ARG A 12 5.07 2.77 -22.66
C ARG A 12 3.68 3.05 -22.08
N CYS A 13 3.58 3.54 -20.84
CA CYS A 13 2.29 3.64 -20.16
C CYS A 13 2.24 4.81 -19.19
N THR A 14 1.27 5.70 -19.38
CA THR A 14 0.90 6.74 -18.42
C THR A 14 -0.32 6.26 -17.63
N PHE A 15 -0.26 6.31 -16.31
CA PHE A 15 -1.31 5.76 -15.44
C PHE A 15 -1.58 6.62 -14.21
N PHE A 16 -2.82 6.54 -13.74
CA PHE A 16 -3.31 7.11 -12.49
C PHE A 16 -4.20 6.05 -11.83
N ARG A 17 -3.63 5.26 -10.91
CA ARG A 17 -4.33 4.14 -10.27
C ARG A 17 -3.95 4.04 -8.80
N HIS A 18 -4.91 4.33 -7.94
CA HIS A 18 -4.75 4.21 -6.50
C HIS A 18 -5.57 3.04 -5.96
N ALA A 19 -4.96 2.28 -5.06
CA ALA A 19 -5.63 1.30 -4.22
C ALA A 19 -5.52 1.74 -2.77
N HIS A 20 -6.66 1.80 -2.08
CA HIS A 20 -6.73 1.88 -0.64
C HIS A 20 -6.80 0.46 -0.07
N LEU A 21 -5.77 0.10 0.70
CA LEU A 21 -5.64 -1.21 1.32
C LEU A 21 -5.79 -1.04 2.83
N VAL A 22 -6.64 -1.89 3.43
CA VAL A 22 -6.78 -1.96 4.88
C VAL A 22 -6.36 -3.34 5.36
N PHE A 23 -5.40 -3.38 6.28
CA PHE A 23 -4.94 -4.62 6.91
C PHE A 23 -5.30 -4.63 8.39
N LEU A 24 -6.12 -5.62 8.76
CA LEU A 24 -6.50 -5.87 10.15
C LEU A 24 -5.52 -6.87 10.78
N THR A 25 -5.12 -6.60 12.01
CA THR A 25 -4.43 -7.58 12.85
C THR A 25 -5.31 -8.82 13.04
N LYS A 26 -4.67 -9.96 13.26
CA LYS A 26 -5.38 -11.20 13.52
C LYS A 26 -6.17 -11.06 14.83
N TYR A 27 -7.47 -11.35 14.78
CA TYR A 27 -8.40 -11.20 15.91
C TYR A 27 -8.52 -9.76 16.46
N TRP A 28 -8.16 -8.74 15.68
CA TRP A 28 -8.34 -7.33 16.05
C TRP A 28 -7.60 -6.92 17.33
N HIS A 29 -6.52 -7.63 17.66
CA HIS A 29 -5.70 -7.32 18.83
C HIS A 29 -4.97 -5.98 18.67
N ASN A 30 -4.87 -5.24 19.78
CA ASN A 30 -4.12 -4.00 19.87
C ASN A 30 -2.61 -4.28 19.95
N VAL A 31 -2.00 -4.54 18.79
CA VAL A 31 -0.58 -4.87 18.65
C VAL A 31 0.27 -3.62 18.48
N PHE A 32 -0.24 -2.63 17.75
CA PHE A 32 0.52 -1.46 17.33
C PHE A 32 0.49 -0.34 18.36
N GLY A 33 1.58 0.44 18.32
CA GLY A 33 1.73 1.73 18.96
C GLY A 33 2.72 2.51 18.10
N ASP A 34 2.98 3.78 18.42
CA ASP A 34 3.65 4.72 17.50
C ASP A 34 4.95 4.20 16.90
N ARG A 35 5.84 3.63 17.73
CA ARG A 35 7.12 3.05 17.25
C ARG A 35 6.92 1.93 16.21
N HIS A 36 5.88 1.12 16.38
CA HIS A 36 5.57 0.01 15.48
C HIS A 36 4.94 0.51 14.19
N LEU A 37 4.09 1.55 14.26
CA LEU A 37 3.48 2.16 13.08
C LEU A 37 4.52 2.88 12.21
N LYS A 38 5.44 3.63 12.82
CA LYS A 38 6.57 4.24 12.10
C LYS A 38 7.41 3.19 11.39
N ARG A 39 7.76 2.11 12.10
CA ARG A 39 8.54 1.04 11.50
C ARG A 39 7.77 0.26 10.44
N MET A 40 6.46 0.08 10.64
CA MET A 40 5.57 -0.52 9.65
C MET A 40 5.59 0.28 8.36
N GLU A 41 5.46 1.59 8.45
CA GLU A 41 5.46 2.49 7.31
C GLU A 41 6.74 2.32 6.49
N GLU A 42 7.92 2.36 7.14
CA GLU A 42 9.21 2.14 6.49
C GLU A 42 9.26 0.81 5.73
N ILE A 43 8.82 -0.28 6.37
CA ILE A 43 8.79 -1.60 5.74
C ILE A 43 7.82 -1.63 4.54
N MET A 44 6.66 -0.99 4.66
CA MET A 44 5.68 -0.94 3.58
C MET A 44 6.19 -0.07 2.41
N ARG A 45 6.93 1.00 2.69
CA ARG A 45 7.61 1.83 1.67
C ARG A 45 8.67 1.02 0.92
N ASP A 46 9.50 0.25 1.62
CA ASP A 46 10.49 -0.64 1.01
C ASP A 46 9.82 -1.65 0.06
N VAL A 47 8.80 -2.35 0.54
CA VAL A 47 8.09 -3.36 -0.28
C VAL A 47 7.38 -2.70 -1.46
N CYS A 48 6.82 -1.50 -1.28
CA CYS A 48 6.24 -0.76 -2.39
C CYS A 48 7.28 -0.44 -3.46
N ALA A 49 8.47 0.00 -3.06
CA ALA A 49 9.58 0.31 -3.98
C ALA A 49 10.03 -0.94 -4.74
N ASP A 50 10.16 -2.09 -4.07
CA ASP A 50 10.49 -3.38 -4.70
C ASP A 50 9.49 -3.81 -5.79
N PHE A 51 8.23 -3.37 -5.67
CA PHE A 51 7.16 -3.63 -6.64
C PHE A 51 7.00 -2.51 -7.69
N GLU A 52 7.90 -1.53 -7.73
CA GLU A 52 7.79 -0.31 -8.55
C GLU A 52 6.51 0.50 -8.27
N THR A 53 5.90 0.28 -7.10
CA THR A 53 4.74 1.03 -6.59
C THR A 53 5.17 2.13 -5.64
N GLU A 54 4.26 3.04 -5.34
CA GLU A 54 4.50 4.14 -4.41
C GLU A 54 3.46 4.12 -3.31
N LEU A 55 3.94 4.12 -2.06
CA LEU A 55 3.09 4.37 -0.89
C LEU A 55 2.88 5.87 -0.75
N VAL A 56 1.70 6.34 -1.16
CA VAL A 56 1.33 7.76 -1.14
C VAL A 56 1.05 8.21 0.28
N GLU A 57 0.21 7.46 0.98
CA GLU A 57 -0.17 7.74 2.37
C GLU A 57 -0.19 6.46 3.19
N PHE A 58 0.18 6.59 4.46
CA PHE A 58 0.13 5.53 5.45
C PHE A 58 -0.42 6.09 6.75
N ASN A 59 -1.35 5.37 7.35
CA ASN A 59 -1.78 5.64 8.73
C ASN A 59 -2.22 4.32 9.38
N GLY A 60 -2.40 4.30 10.69
CA GLY A 60 -2.92 3.13 11.38
C GLY A 60 -3.29 3.40 12.81
N GLU A 61 -4.05 2.47 13.36
CA GLU A 61 -4.43 2.43 14.76
C GLU A 61 -3.82 1.20 15.44
N ALA A 62 -4.20 0.94 16.69
CA ALA A 62 -3.62 -0.14 17.48
C ALA A 62 -3.82 -1.54 16.84
N ASN A 63 -4.86 -1.75 16.05
CA ASN A 63 -5.22 -3.07 15.51
C ASN A 63 -5.33 -3.12 13.97
N HIS A 64 -5.07 -2.03 13.25
CA HIS A 64 -5.15 -2.02 11.79
C HIS A 64 -4.31 -0.90 11.15
N VAL A 65 -4.03 -1.03 9.85
CA VAL A 65 -3.31 -0.03 9.06
C VAL A 65 -4.03 0.23 7.74
N HIS A 66 -3.92 1.48 7.28
CA HIS A 66 -4.43 2.01 6.02
C HIS A 66 -3.26 2.41 5.12
N LEU A 67 -3.32 1.99 3.86
CA LEU A 67 -2.32 2.32 2.85
C LEU A 67 -3.02 2.87 1.61
N SER A 68 -2.58 4.03 1.13
CA SER A 68 -2.91 4.53 -0.21
C SER A 68 -1.73 4.28 -1.13
N VAL A 69 -1.90 3.39 -2.12
CA VAL A 69 -0.81 2.95 -3.00
C VAL A 69 -1.10 3.31 -4.44
N ASN A 70 -0.16 3.99 -5.10
CA ASN A 70 -0.16 4.18 -6.55
C ASN A 70 0.60 3.03 -7.22
N PHE A 71 -0.03 2.33 -8.18
CA PHE A 71 0.53 1.11 -8.75
C PHE A 71 0.42 1.01 -10.29
N PRO A 72 1.47 0.52 -10.98
CA PRO A 72 1.50 0.47 -12.43
C PRO A 72 0.64 -0.68 -12.99
N PRO A 73 0.12 -0.54 -14.23
CA PRO A 73 -0.21 -1.58 -15.20
C PRO A 73 -0.19 -3.02 -14.72
N LYS A 74 1.08 -3.46 -14.75
CA LYS A 74 1.64 -4.79 -14.62
C LYS A 74 1.57 -5.38 -13.22
N VAL A 75 1.38 -4.56 -12.17
CA VAL A 75 1.38 -5.04 -10.80
C VAL A 75 -0.01 -5.58 -10.44
N ALA A 76 -0.06 -6.89 -10.15
CA ALA A 76 -1.24 -7.53 -9.61
C ALA A 76 -1.39 -7.21 -8.12
N VAL A 77 -2.46 -6.51 -7.75
CA VAL A 77 -2.75 -6.10 -6.36
C VAL A 77 -2.69 -7.27 -5.36
N PRO A 78 -3.23 -8.48 -5.64
CA PRO A 78 -3.10 -9.60 -4.70
C PRO A 78 -1.66 -10.01 -4.40
N ARG A 79 -0.75 -9.92 -5.37
CA ARG A 79 0.68 -10.23 -5.17
C ARG A 79 1.36 -9.18 -4.28
N LEU A 80 1.03 -7.91 -4.51
CA LEU A 80 1.50 -6.80 -3.68
C LEU A 80 1.01 -6.95 -2.23
N VAL A 81 -0.29 -7.19 -2.03
CA VAL A 81 -0.89 -7.40 -0.71
C VAL A 81 -0.21 -8.55 0.05
N ASN A 82 0.01 -9.67 -0.62
CA ASN A 82 0.68 -10.83 0.00
C ASN A 82 2.09 -10.49 0.46
N SER A 83 2.84 -9.71 -0.33
CA SER A 83 4.20 -9.28 0.01
C SER A 83 4.21 -8.27 1.15
N LEU A 84 3.36 -7.23 1.07
CA LEU A 84 3.18 -6.24 2.14
C LEU A 84 2.88 -6.91 3.48
N LYS A 85 1.89 -7.81 3.51
CA LYS A 85 1.51 -8.53 4.74
C LYS A 85 2.59 -9.51 5.21
N GLY A 86 3.21 -10.25 4.30
CA GLY A 86 4.23 -11.25 4.62
C GLY A 86 5.51 -10.65 5.19
N VAL A 87 6.07 -9.66 4.49
CA VAL A 87 7.34 -9.02 4.86
C VAL A 87 7.19 -8.22 6.16
N SER A 88 6.14 -7.41 6.28
CA SER A 88 5.86 -6.65 7.51
C SER A 88 5.69 -7.54 8.73
N SER A 89 4.90 -8.62 8.61
CA SER A 89 4.71 -9.60 9.68
C SER A 89 6.02 -10.27 10.09
N ARG A 90 6.92 -10.56 9.13
CA ARG A 90 8.22 -11.15 9.42
C ARG A 90 9.16 -10.16 10.11
N ARG A 91 9.36 -8.98 9.52
CA ARG A 91 10.32 -7.98 10.03
C ARG A 91 9.92 -7.48 11.42
N LEU A 92 8.65 -7.14 11.64
CA LEU A 92 8.20 -6.69 12.97
C LEU A 92 8.38 -7.75 14.05
N ARG A 93 8.20 -9.03 13.75
CA ARG A 93 8.46 -10.11 14.72
C ARG A 93 9.94 -10.25 15.08
N GLN A 94 10.82 -9.99 14.11
CA GLN A 94 12.27 -10.05 14.33
C GLN A 94 12.75 -8.86 15.16
N GLU A 95 12.20 -7.67 14.90
CA GLU A 95 12.61 -6.42 15.55
C GLU A 95 11.92 -6.18 16.91
N PHE A 96 10.71 -6.72 17.11
CA PHE A 96 9.91 -6.55 18.34
C PHE A 96 9.50 -7.90 18.96
N PRO A 97 10.46 -8.70 19.46
CA PRO A 97 10.17 -10.01 20.05
C PRO A 97 9.33 -9.92 21.34
N ASP A 98 9.36 -8.77 22.02
CA ASP A 98 8.55 -8.45 23.21
C ASP A 98 7.04 -8.48 22.96
N ARG A 99 6.64 -8.31 21.69
CA ARG A 99 5.24 -8.43 21.24
C ARG A 99 4.85 -9.86 20.86
N GLY A 100 5.76 -10.83 21.06
CA GLY A 100 5.58 -12.28 20.90
C GLY A 100 4.19 -12.79 21.29
N ARG A 101 3.71 -12.37 22.47
CA ARG A 101 2.42 -12.78 23.05
C ARG A 101 1.20 -12.40 22.21
N HIS A 102 1.29 -11.34 21.40
CA HIS A 102 0.21 -10.85 20.56
C HIS A 102 0.15 -11.58 19.22
N TYR A 103 1.22 -12.29 18.84
CA TYR A 103 1.22 -13.13 17.65
C TYR A 103 0.57 -14.48 17.98
N TRP A 104 -0.71 -14.60 17.66
CA TRP A 104 -1.48 -15.82 17.95
C TRP A 104 -1.03 -17.02 17.11
N ARG A 105 -1.29 -18.24 17.60
CA ARG A 105 -0.86 -19.56 17.09
C ARG A 105 -0.46 -19.53 15.60
N GLY A 106 0.81 -19.84 15.35
CA GLY A 106 1.43 -19.81 14.03
C GLY A 106 2.14 -18.50 13.67
N ASN A 107 2.43 -17.62 14.63
CA ASN A 107 3.23 -16.40 14.45
C ASN A 107 2.69 -15.46 13.35
N LYS A 108 1.37 -15.27 13.29
CA LYS A 108 0.71 -14.46 12.27
C LYS A 108 0.26 -13.11 12.84
N LEU A 109 0.77 -12.02 12.28
CA LEU A 109 0.35 -10.66 12.62
C LEU A 109 -1.03 -10.32 12.03
N TRP A 110 -1.23 -10.62 10.75
CA TRP A 110 -2.40 -10.18 10.00
C TRP A 110 -3.53 -11.22 9.97
N SER A 111 -4.76 -10.74 9.90
CA SER A 111 -5.91 -11.55 9.47
C SER A 111 -5.69 -12.06 8.03
N GLY A 112 -6.33 -13.17 7.66
CA GLY A 112 -6.38 -13.60 6.26
C GLY A 112 -7.15 -12.61 5.38
N SER A 113 -8.13 -11.92 5.96
CA SER A 113 -8.89 -10.87 5.28
C SER A 113 -8.04 -9.62 5.00
N HIS A 114 -8.37 -8.95 3.91
CA HIS A 114 -7.92 -7.61 3.56
C HIS A 114 -9.05 -6.96 2.78
N PHE A 115 -9.13 -5.63 2.84
CA PHE A 115 -10.07 -4.87 2.04
C PHE A 115 -9.30 -4.09 0.96
N PRO A 116 -9.38 -4.52 -0.31
CA PRO A 116 -8.91 -3.70 -1.42
C PRO A 116 -10.06 -2.81 -1.93
N GLY A 117 -9.92 -1.50 -1.75
CA GLY A 117 -10.78 -0.50 -2.40
C GLY A 117 -10.01 0.23 -3.50
N SER A 118 -10.57 0.38 -4.70
CA SER A 118 -10.03 1.33 -5.68
C SER A 118 -10.43 2.74 -5.29
N VAL A 119 -9.47 3.68 -5.32
CA VAL A 119 -9.74 5.10 -5.00
C VAL A 119 -9.56 5.93 -6.26
N GLY A 120 -10.68 6.33 -6.85
CA GLY A 120 -10.73 7.32 -7.93
C GLY A 120 -10.16 6.84 -9.28
N GLY A 121 -10.81 7.26 -10.37
CA GLY A 121 -10.20 7.25 -11.71
C GLY A 121 -9.40 8.52 -11.96
N ALA A 122 -8.67 8.57 -13.08
CA ALA A 122 -8.05 9.82 -13.53
C ALA A 122 -9.13 10.92 -13.62
N PRO A 123 -8.93 12.10 -13.00
CA PRO A 123 -9.87 13.20 -13.12
C PRO A 123 -10.15 13.53 -14.60
N PRO A 124 -11.38 13.94 -14.97
CA PRO A 124 -11.69 14.27 -16.37
C PRO A 124 -10.75 15.31 -16.99
N SER A 125 -10.25 16.26 -16.18
CA SER A 125 -9.25 17.24 -16.59
C SER A 125 -7.92 16.59 -17.03
N ILE A 126 -7.50 15.54 -16.35
CA ILE A 126 -6.29 14.78 -16.69
C ILE A 126 -6.47 13.98 -17.97
N ILE A 127 -7.62 13.32 -18.12
CA ILE A 127 -7.94 12.58 -19.35
C ILE A 127 -7.97 13.55 -20.54
N ARG A 128 -8.62 14.70 -20.38
CA ARG A 128 -8.70 15.74 -21.41
C ARG A 128 -7.32 16.22 -21.84
N GLN A 129 -6.47 16.57 -20.88
CA GLN A 129 -5.12 17.03 -21.15
C GLN A 129 -4.25 15.95 -21.80
N TYR A 130 -4.38 14.68 -21.38
CA TYR A 130 -3.70 13.56 -22.02
C TYR A 130 -4.10 13.42 -23.50
N ILE A 131 -5.40 13.55 -23.83
CA ILE A 131 -5.91 13.48 -25.20
C ILE A 131 -5.40 14.67 -26.04
N GLU A 132 -5.40 15.87 -25.48
CA GLU A 132 -4.92 17.10 -26.16
C GLU A 132 -3.43 17.05 -26.49
N GLN A 133 -2.63 16.34 -25.69
CA GLN A 133 -1.18 16.16 -25.90
C GLN A 133 -0.84 15.05 -26.92
N GLN A 134 -1.82 14.26 -27.38
CA GLN A 134 -1.59 13.29 -28.44
C GLN A 134 -1.58 14.00 -29.80
N ASN A 135 -0.49 13.83 -30.57
CA ASN A 135 -0.44 14.34 -31.94
C ASN A 135 -1.61 13.78 -32.75
N ARG A 136 -2.37 14.68 -33.37
CA ARG A 136 -3.31 14.30 -34.42
C ARG A 136 -2.54 14.04 -35.72
N PRO A 137 -2.91 13.02 -36.51
CA PRO A 137 -2.40 12.87 -37.87
C PRO A 137 -2.73 14.10 -38.73
#